data_AF-A0A950VLN3-F1
#
_entry.id   AF-A0A950VLN3-F1
#
_cell.length_a   1.000
_cell.length_b   1.000
_cell.length_c   1.000
_cell.angle_alpha   90.00
_cell.angle_beta   90.00
_cell.angle_gamma   90.00
#
_symmetry.space_group_name_H-M   'P 1'
#
loop_
_entity.id
_entity.type
_entity.pdbx_description
1 polymer ?
#
loop_
_entity_poly.entity_id
_entity_poly.type
_entity_poly.pdbx_seq_one_letter_code
_entity_poly.pdbx_strand_id
1 'polypeptide(L)' 'MLRPSTMDALHPFSPATREWFASTFAEPTAPQVQGWSAIAEGQHTLILAPTGSGKTLAAFLWCLDRLATTPTPSDP' A
#
# COMPACT_ATOMS: atom_id res chain seq x y z
N MET A 1 19.81 3.24 9.37
CA MET A 1 18.57 2.63 8.87
C MET A 1 18.18 3.43 7.62
N LEU A 2 18.38 2.88 6.42
CA LEU A 2 18.00 3.58 5.18
C LEU A 2 16.47 3.72 5.17
N ARG A 3 15.96 4.95 5.01
CA ARG A 3 14.54 5.13 4.71
C ARG A 3 14.34 4.73 3.24
N PRO A 4 13.44 3.77 2.93
CA PRO A 4 13.10 3.46 1.55
C PRO A 4 12.70 4.75 0.82
N SER A 5 13.11 4.90 -0.43
CA SER A 5 12.66 6.05 -1.21
C SER A 5 11.16 5.96 -1.44
N THR A 6 10.51 7.11 -1.58
CA THR A 6 9.08 7.26 -1.83
C THR A 6 8.58 6.39 -3.00
N MET A 7 9.41 6.19 -4.03
CA MET A 7 9.09 5.30 -5.16
C MET A 7 9.22 3.81 -4.83
N ASP A 8 10.14 3.41 -3.95
CA ASP A 8 10.30 2.00 -3.53
C ASP A 8 9.05 1.50 -2.80
N ALA A 9 8.40 2.37 -2.04
CA ALA A 9 7.20 2.02 -1.26
C ALA A 9 6.03 1.54 -2.13
N LEU A 10 5.95 2.04 -3.38
CA LEU A 10 4.89 1.70 -4.32
C LEU A 10 5.24 0.49 -5.19
N HIS A 11 6.48 -0.01 -5.15
CA HIS A 11 6.93 -1.16 -5.93
C HIS A 11 6.06 -2.43 -5.75
N PRO A 12 5.56 -2.76 -4.53
CA PRO A 12 4.74 -3.97 -4.34
C PRO A 12 3.36 -3.94 -5.03
N PHE A 13 2.87 -2.75 -5.40
CA PHE A 13 1.55 -2.58 -6.00
C PHE A 13 1.55 -2.89 -7.50
N SER A 14 0.37 -3.05 -8.08
CA SER A 14 0.20 -3.17 -9.53
C SER A 14 0.51 -1.86 -10.26
N PRO A 15 0.81 -1.91 -11.57
CA PRO A 15 1.01 -0.69 -12.36
C PRO A 15 -0.16 0.30 -12.28
N ALA A 16 -1.40 -0.20 -12.35
CA ALA A 16 -2.60 0.63 -12.30
C ALA A 16 -2.73 1.36 -10.96
N THR A 17 -2.49 0.67 -9.84
CA THR A 17 -2.53 1.29 -8.52
C THR A 17 -1.41 2.30 -8.31
N ARG A 18 -0.21 2.05 -8.84
CA ARG A 18 0.89 3.04 -8.81
C ARG A 18 0.53 4.32 -9.58
N GLU A 19 0.01 4.17 -10.79
CA GLU A 19 -0.38 5.30 -11.65
C GLU A 19 -1.53 6.12 -11.02
N TRP A 20 -2.53 5.43 -10.49
CA TRP A 20 -3.61 6.08 -9.74
C TRP A 20 -3.07 6.84 -8.52
N PHE A 21 -2.17 6.24 -7.75
CA PHE A 21 -1.60 6.89 -6.57
C PHE A 21 -0.83 8.16 -6.96
N ALA A 22 0.06 8.05 -7.96
CA ALA A 22 0.90 9.15 -8.42
C ALA A 22 0.11 10.30 -9.06
N SER A 23 -1.06 10.03 -9.64
CA SER A 23 -1.94 11.07 -10.17
C SER A 23 -2.83 11.71 -9.10
N THR A 24 -3.01 11.05 -7.94
CA THR A 24 -3.90 11.52 -6.86
C THR A 24 -3.15 12.22 -5.73
N PHE A 25 -1.92 11.77 -5.41
CA PHE A 25 -1.15 12.24 -4.26
C PHE A 25 0.27 12.63 -4.67
N ALA A 26 0.85 13.61 -3.97
CA ALA A 26 2.23 14.03 -4.21
C ALA A 26 3.25 12.95 -3.80
N GLU A 27 3.06 12.34 -2.62
CA GLU A 27 3.91 11.27 -2.10
C GLU A 27 3.20 10.44 -1.01
N PRO A 28 3.56 9.15 -0.84
CA PRO A 28 3.16 8.35 0.31
C PRO A 28 3.66 8.91 1.65
N THR A 29 2.82 8.78 2.66
CA THR A 29 3.11 9.21 4.02
C THR A 29 3.95 8.18 4.77
N ALA A 30 4.61 8.58 5.86
CA ALA A 30 5.41 7.68 6.69
C ALA A 30 4.70 6.37 7.13
N PRO A 31 3.44 6.37 7.62
CA PRO A 31 2.75 5.12 7.95
C PRO A 31 2.38 4.27 6.73
N GLN A 32 2.24 4.87 5.54
CA GLN A 32 2.01 4.12 4.31
C GLN A 32 3.27 3.40 3.86
N VAL A 33 4.42 4.11 3.79
CA VAL A 33 5.71 3.52 3.44
C VAL A 33 6.07 2.35 4.36
N GLN A 34 5.93 2.55 5.67
CA GLN A 34 6.25 1.50 6.67
C GLN A 34 5.22 0.37 6.66
N GLY A 35 3.93 0.70 6.56
CA GLY A 35 2.85 -0.28 6.58
C GLY A 35 2.86 -1.19 5.36
N TRP A 36 3.03 -0.63 4.16
CA TRP A 36 2.97 -1.40 2.93
C TRP A 36 4.08 -2.43 2.77
N SER A 37 5.29 -2.15 3.26
CA SER A 37 6.37 -3.15 3.26
C SER A 37 5.94 -4.42 4.03
N ALA A 38 5.49 -4.26 5.28
CA ALA A 38 5.11 -5.38 6.13
C ALA A 38 3.81 -6.07 5.65
N ILE A 39 2.82 -5.29 5.20
CA ILE A 39 1.56 -5.82 4.68
C ILE A 39 1.80 -6.64 3.40
N ALA A 40 2.65 -6.16 2.49
CA ALA A 40 2.97 -6.86 1.26
C ALA A 40 3.70 -8.19 1.47
N GLU A 41 4.47 -8.29 2.57
CA GLU A 41 5.14 -9.51 3.04
C GLU A 41 4.19 -10.47 3.78
N GLY A 42 2.88 -10.17 3.84
CA GLY A 42 1.87 -10.99 4.50
C GLY A 42 1.89 -10.92 6.03
N GLN A 43 2.57 -9.93 6.61
CA GLN A 43 2.69 -9.81 8.06
C GLN A 43 1.48 -9.11 8.69
N HIS A 44 1.05 -9.60 9.87
CA HIS A 44 0.10 -8.86 10.70
C HIS A 44 0.72 -7.52 11.13
N THR A 45 0.08 -6.42 10.74
CA THR A 45 0.67 -5.08 10.88
C THR A 45 -0.23 -4.17 11.71
N LEU A 46 0.31 -3.64 12.82
CA LEU A 46 -0.32 -2.60 13.63
C LEU A 46 0.30 -1.24 13.32
N ILE A 47 -0.49 -0.32 12.77
CA ILE A 47 -0.03 1.03 12.43
C ILE A 47 -0.48 2.03 13.51
N LEU A 48 0.48 2.54 14.28
CA LEU A 48 0.26 3.63 15.24
C LEU A 48 0.72 4.97 14.64
N ALA A 49 -0.23 5.83 14.27
CA ALA A 49 0.06 7.19 13.80
C ALA A 49 -1.11 8.14 14.11
N PRO A 50 -0.90 9.47 14.10
CA PRO A 50 -1.96 10.46 14.30
C PRO A 50 -3.11 10.37 13.29
N THR A 51 -4.24 11.02 13.60
CA THR A 51 -5.31 11.26 12.61
C THR A 51 -4.77 12.10 11.45
N GLY A 52 -5.37 11.97 10.26
CA GLY A 52 -4.90 12.65 9.06
C GLY A 52 -3.61 12.10 8.43
N SER A 53 -2.88 11.18 9.07
CA SER A 53 -1.62 10.63 8.52
C SER A 53 -1.79 9.61 7.38
N GLY A 54 -3.02 9.37 6.90
CA GLY A 54 -3.27 8.43 5.79
C GLY A 54 -3.28 6.94 6.16
N LYS A 55 -3.46 6.59 7.45
CA LYS A 55 -3.51 5.18 7.93
C LYS A 55 -4.58 4.33 7.23
N THR A 56 -5.72 4.93 6.89
CA THR A 56 -6.80 4.22 6.19
C THR A 56 -6.32 3.74 4.83
N LEU A 57 -5.72 4.63 4.04
CA LEU A 57 -5.15 4.25 2.75
C LEU A 57 -3.99 3.26 2.93
N ALA A 58 -3.19 3.39 3.99
CA ALA A 58 -2.14 2.43 4.32
C ALA A 58 -2.69 1.00 4.48
N ALA A 59 -3.80 0.85 5.21
CA ALA A 59 -4.43 -0.45 5.45
C ALA A 59 -5.19 -1.01 4.23
N PHE A 60 -5.94 -0.16 3.52
CA PHE A 60 -6.87 -0.62 2.49
C PHE A 60 -6.31 -0.71 1.07
N LEU A 61 -5.31 0.11 0.71
CA LEU A 61 -4.84 0.17 -0.67
C LEU A 61 -4.29 -1.18 -1.14
N TRP A 62 -3.61 -1.92 -0.25
CA TRP A 62 -3.12 -3.26 -0.55
C TRP A 62 -4.26 -4.24 -0.84
N CYS A 63 -5.32 -4.23 -0.03
CA CYS A 63 -6.48 -5.09 -0.22
C CYS A 63 -7.16 -4.82 -1.56
N LEU A 64 -7.30 -3.54 -1.94
CA LEU A 64 -7.90 -3.14 -3.21
C LEU A 64 -7.04 -3.58 -4.40
N ASP A 65 -5.73 -3.39 -4.32
CA ASP A 65 -4.80 -3.83 -5.36
C ASP A 65 -4.85 -5.35 -5.56
N ARG A 66 -4.84 -6.13 -4.47
CA ARG A 66 -5.01 -7.59 -4.54
C ARG A 66 -6.36 -7.98 -5.10
N LEU A 67 -7.45 -7.33 -4.70
CA LEU A 67 -8.78 -7.59 -5.25
C LEU A 67 -8.84 -7.33 -6.76
N ALA A 68 -8.17 -6.29 -7.24
CA ALA A 68 -8.15 -5.93 -8.66
C ALA A 68 -7.24 -6.82 -9.51
N THR A 69 -6.22 -7.44 -8.92
CA THR A 69 -5.19 -8.21 -9.64
C THR A 69 -5.25 -9.71 -9.46
N THR A 70 -5.86 -10.19 -8.37
CA THR A 70 -6.02 -11.61 -8.12
C THR A 70 -7.10 -12.15 -9.05
N PRO A 71 -6.82 -13.19 -9.85
CA PRO A 71 -7.83 -13.82 -10.67
C PRO A 71 -9.02 -14.26 -9.82
N THR A 72 -10.23 -14.09 -10.34
CA THR A 72 -11.42 -14.64 -9.71
C THR A 72 -11.22 -16.15 -9.54
N PRO A 73 -11.44 -16.69 -8.33
CA PRO A 73 -11.43 -18.14 -8.13
C PRO A 73 -12.40 -18.80 -9.10
N SER A 74 -12.03 -19.94 -9.66
CA SER A 74 -12.99 -20.77 -10.39
C SER A 74 -14.12 -21.19 -9.43
N ASP A 75 -15.35 -21.25 -9.95
CA ASP A 75 -16.47 -21.82 -9.20
C ASP A 75 -16.11 -23.23 -8.66
N PRO A 76 -16.65 -23.60 -7.48
CA PRO A 76 -16.33 -24.87 -6.82
C PRO A 76 -16.70 -26.10 -7.66
#